data_AF-A0A1M4YGF6-F1
#
_entry.id   AF-A0A1M4YGF6-F1
#
_cell.length_a   1.000
_cell.length_b   1.000
_cell.length_c   1.000
_cell.angle_alpha   90.00
_cell.angle_beta   90.00
_cell.angle_gamma   90.00
#
_symmetry.space_group_name_H-M   'P 1'
#
loop_
_entity.id
_entity.type
_entity.pdbx_description
1 polymer ?
#
loop_
_entity_poly.entity_id
_entity_poly.type
_entity_poly.pdbx_seq_one_letter_code
_entity_poly.pdbx_strand_id
1 'polypeptide(L)'
;MPMTDYREALEEAVRTLHRVEIELFTAMVNVGFKGPYDDLSRLHDVGEVINLEVAMFEETGDRNVDLLIESLKKVARVKQEIVDINDIDIDLDQE
;
A
#
# COMPACT_ATOMS: atom_id res chain seq x y z
N MET A 1 14.21 -30.72 1.76
CA MET A 1 13.45 -29.79 2.64
C MET A 1 11.99 -30.07 2.41
N PRO A 2 11.14 -30.15 3.44
CA PRO A 2 9.73 -30.38 3.21
C PRO A 2 9.15 -29.14 2.53
N MET A 3 8.43 -29.33 1.41
CA MET A 3 7.87 -28.23 0.62
C MET A 3 6.83 -27.38 1.39
N THR A 4 6.26 -27.91 2.47
CA THR A 4 5.29 -27.22 3.32
C THR A 4 5.86 -25.98 4.01
N ASP A 5 7.08 -26.05 4.53
CA ASP A 5 7.73 -24.93 5.24
C ASP A 5 8.01 -23.73 4.30
N TYR A 6 8.45 -24.02 3.07
CA TYR A 6 8.69 -22.96 2.09
C TYR A 6 7.41 -22.30 1.59
N ARG A 7 6.32 -23.08 1.39
CA ARG A 7 5.03 -22.52 0.98
C ARG A 7 4.44 -21.62 2.06
N GLU A 8 4.47 -22.07 3.32
CA GLU A 8 4.05 -21.27 4.47
C GLU A 8 4.86 -19.96 4.58
N ALA A 9 6.17 -20.02 4.36
CA ALA A 9 7.01 -18.82 4.34
C ALA A 9 6.66 -17.85 3.21
N LEU A 10 6.27 -18.35 2.03
CA LEU A 10 5.81 -17.51 0.92
C LEU A 10 4.45 -16.85 1.24
N GLU A 11 3.51 -17.60 1.83
CA GLU A 11 2.22 -17.06 2.26
C GLU A 11 2.40 -15.95 3.31
N GLU A 12 3.27 -16.15 4.30
CA GLU A 12 3.57 -15.11 5.31
C GLU A 12 4.27 -13.90 4.68
N ALA A 13 5.12 -14.11 3.67
CA ALA A 13 5.72 -13.01 2.91
C ALA A 13 4.65 -12.19 2.16
N VAL A 14 3.66 -12.85 1.55
CA VAL A 14 2.54 -12.16 0.89
C VAL A 14 1.70 -11.35 1.89
N ARG A 15 1.36 -11.93 3.05
CA ARG A 15 0.66 -11.21 4.14
C ARG A 15 1.45 -10.00 4.61
N THR A 16 2.76 -10.16 4.81
CA THR A 16 3.64 -9.08 5.22
C THR A 16 3.71 -7.96 4.18
N LEU A 17 3.86 -8.30 2.90
CA LEU A 17 3.85 -7.32 1.82
C LEU A 17 2.51 -6.58 1.72
N HIS A 18 1.40 -7.28 1.97
CA HIS A 18 0.08 -6.65 2.02
C HIS A 18 -0.05 -5.65 3.18
N ARG A 19 0.39 -5.99 4.39
CA ARG A 19 0.44 -5.05 5.52
C ARG A 19 1.29 -3.83 5.20
N VAL A 20 2.48 -4.04 4.62
CA VAL A 20 3.37 -2.95 4.19
C VAL A 20 2.71 -2.06 3.13
N GLU A 21 1.95 -2.62 2.20
CA GLU A 21 1.18 -1.86 1.20
C GLU A 21 0.16 -0.92 1.87
N ILE A 22 -0.61 -1.42 2.85
CA ILE A 22 -1.58 -0.62 3.61
C ILE A 22 -0.89 0.51 4.40
N GLU A 23 0.21 0.19 5.07
CA GLU A 23 0.99 1.16 5.83
C GLU A 23 1.62 2.23 4.92
N LEU A 24 2.15 1.85 3.76
CA LEU A 24 2.69 2.78 2.76
C LEU A 24 1.61 3.70 2.21
N PHE A 25 0.41 3.17 1.92
CA PHE A 25 -0.72 3.99 1.50
C PHE A 25 -1.11 5.01 2.58
N THR A 26 -1.20 4.56 3.82
CA THR A 26 -1.50 5.43 4.98
C THR A 26 -0.44 6.52 5.15
N ALA A 27 0.85 6.17 5.03
CA ALA A 27 1.94 7.13 5.09
C ALA A 27 1.87 8.15 3.95
N MET A 28 1.59 7.71 2.72
CA MET A 28 1.41 8.56 1.54
C MET A 28 0.28 9.57 1.76
N VAL A 29 -0.89 9.11 2.23
CA VAL A 29 -2.02 9.98 2.56
C VAL A 29 -1.62 11.00 3.61
N ASN A 30 -1.02 10.57 4.72
CA ASN A 30 -0.62 11.47 5.81
C ASN A 30 0.40 12.53 5.37
N VAL A 31 1.35 12.17 4.51
CA VAL A 31 2.34 13.11 3.98
C VAL A 31 1.68 14.07 2.99
N GLY A 32 0.85 13.55 2.07
CA GLY A 32 0.13 14.37 1.09
C GLY A 32 -0.77 15.41 1.76
N PHE A 33 -1.55 15.01 2.77
CA PHE A 33 -2.44 15.90 3.52
C PHE A 33 -1.70 16.88 4.46
N LYS A 34 -0.40 16.67 4.74
CA LYS A 34 0.44 17.65 5.47
C LYS A 34 1.29 18.51 4.54
N GLY A 35 1.28 18.22 3.24
CA GLY A 35 2.05 18.93 2.22
C GLY A 35 1.13 19.43 1.11
N PRO A 36 1.16 18.83 -0.09
CA PRO A 36 0.46 19.33 -1.28
C PRO A 36 -1.07 19.45 -1.11
N TYR A 37 -1.66 18.71 -0.17
CA TYR A 37 -3.10 18.70 0.10
C TYR A 37 -3.48 19.23 1.49
N ASP A 38 -2.63 20.05 2.13
CA ASP A 38 -2.94 20.67 3.42
C ASP A 38 -4.24 21.49 3.36
N ASP A 39 -4.51 22.16 2.25
CA ASP A 39 -5.76 22.90 2.06
C ASP A 39 -7.00 21.99 2.04
N LEU A 40 -6.90 20.78 1.46
CA LEU A 40 -7.97 19.78 1.51
C LEU A 40 -8.16 19.25 2.93
N SER A 41 -7.07 19.07 3.70
CA SER A 41 -7.14 18.65 5.11
C SER A 41 -7.98 19.59 5.98
N ARG A 42 -8.03 20.87 5.59
CA ARG A 42 -8.75 21.93 6.30
C ARG A 42 -10.18 22.15 5.79
N LEU A 43 -10.51 21.59 4.63
CA LEU A 43 -11.80 21.77 3.97
C LEU A 43 -12.85 20.74 4.41
N HIS A 44 -12.38 19.60 4.94
CA HIS A 44 -13.22 18.49 5.36
C HIS A 44 -13.47 18.48 6.87
N ASP A 45 -14.69 18.15 7.26
CA ASP A 45 -15.09 18.09 8.66
C ASP A 45 -14.62 16.77 9.32
N VAL A 46 -14.36 16.84 10.64
CA VAL A 46 -14.02 15.64 11.41
C VAL A 46 -15.20 14.67 11.38
N GLY A 47 -14.99 13.49 10.79
CA GLY A 47 -16.00 12.44 10.62
C GLY A 47 -16.48 12.27 9.18
N GLU A 48 -16.02 13.09 8.25
CA GLU A 48 -16.27 12.91 6.82
C GLU A 48 -15.47 11.72 6.26
N VAL A 49 -16.13 10.87 5.48
CA VAL A 49 -15.47 9.74 4.79
C VAL A 49 -15.10 10.20 3.39
N ILE A 50 -13.79 10.18 3.10
CA ILE A 50 -13.25 10.56 1.80
C ILE A 50 -12.67 9.31 1.14
N ASN A 51 -13.09 9.04 -0.10
CA ASN A 51 -12.47 8.02 -0.92
C ASN A 51 -11.23 8.61 -1.58
N LEU A 52 -10.07 8.01 -1.29
CA LEU A 52 -8.79 8.43 -1.82
C LEU A 52 -8.25 7.36 -2.75
N GLU A 53 -7.84 7.77 -3.94
CA GLU A 53 -7.17 6.90 -4.91
C GLU A 53 -5.71 7.32 -5.05
N VAL A 54 -4.81 6.35 -5.34
CA VAL A 54 -3.38 6.64 -5.55
C VAL A 54 -3.17 7.68 -6.67
N ALA A 55 -4.02 7.66 -7.70
CA ALA A 55 -4.00 8.63 -8.79
C ALA A 55 -4.17 10.08 -8.31
N MET A 56 -4.82 10.29 -7.17
CA MET A 56 -4.97 11.62 -6.57
C MET A 56 -3.66 12.15 -5.97
N PHE A 57 -2.61 11.34 -5.83
CA PHE A 57 -1.32 11.76 -5.29
C PHE A 57 -0.22 11.78 -6.36
N GLU A 58 -0.53 11.35 -7.59
CA GLU A 58 0.39 11.46 -8.71
C GLU A 58 0.56 12.94 -9.10
N GLU A 59 1.78 13.29 -9.54
CA GLU A 59 2.09 14.63 -10.05
C GLU A 59 1.91 15.78 -9.03
N THR A 60 1.90 15.48 -7.73
CA THR A 60 1.82 16.51 -6.67
C THR A 60 2.99 17.50 -6.66
N GLY A 61 4.10 17.14 -7.31
CA GLY A 61 5.36 17.89 -7.25
C GLY A 61 6.11 17.73 -5.91
N ASP A 62 5.56 16.98 -4.95
CA ASP A 62 6.24 16.63 -3.71
C ASP A 62 7.03 15.34 -3.88
N ARG A 63 8.35 15.47 -3.84
CA ARG A 63 9.26 14.35 -4.04
C ARG A 63 9.12 13.25 -2.99
N ASN A 64 8.68 13.55 -1.76
CA ASN A 64 8.49 12.52 -0.74
C ASN A 64 7.21 11.73 -1.03
N VAL A 65 6.15 12.39 -1.49
CA VAL A 65 4.93 11.71 -1.95
C VAL A 65 5.24 10.83 -3.15
N ASP A 66 6.01 11.32 -4.13
CA ASP A 66 6.44 10.53 -5.29
C ASP A 66 7.20 9.26 -4.88
N LEU A 67 8.13 9.36 -3.92
CA LEU A 67 8.89 8.21 -3.41
C LEU A 67 7.99 7.18 -2.71
N LEU A 68 6.96 7.63 -2.01
CA LEU A 68 5.99 6.75 -1.35
C LEU A 68 5.11 6.03 -2.38
N ILE A 69 4.66 6.73 -3.43
CA ILE A 69 3.91 6.12 -4.55
C ILE A 69 4.76 5.08 -5.27
N GLU A 70 6.02 5.41 -5.58
CA GLU A 70 6.92 4.45 -6.22
C GLU A 70 7.13 3.20 -5.35
N SER A 71 7.29 3.38 -4.04
CA SER A 71 7.48 2.28 -3.10
C SER A 71 6.23 1.41 -3.01
N LEU A 72 5.04 2.02 -2.92
CA LEU A 72 3.75 1.34 -2.93
C LEU A 72 3.59 0.48 -4.20
N LYS A 73 3.84 1.07 -5.38
CA LYS A 73 3.77 0.36 -6.67
C LYS A 73 4.75 -0.81 -6.74
N LYS A 74 5.97 -0.65 -6.20
CA LYS A 74 6.98 -1.72 -6.15
C LYS A 74 6.53 -2.86 -5.23
N VAL A 75 6.04 -2.55 -4.03
CA VAL A 75 5.55 -3.56 -3.07
C VAL A 75 4.37 -4.33 -3.64
N ALA A 76 3.36 -3.63 -4.18
CA ALA A 76 2.19 -4.25 -4.78
C ALA A 76 2.59 -5.19 -5.94
N ARG A 77 3.51 -4.75 -6.80
CA ARG A 77 4.04 -5.56 -7.89
C ARG A 77 4.77 -6.81 -7.39
N VAL A 78 5.69 -6.68 -6.43
CA VAL A 78 6.45 -7.82 -5.89
C VAL A 78 5.50 -8.82 -5.21
N LYS A 79 4.52 -8.34 -4.45
CA LYS A 79 3.47 -9.17 -3.85
C LYS A 79 2.75 -10.00 -4.92
N GLN A 80 2.29 -9.34 -5.99
CA GLN A 80 1.59 -10.02 -7.08
C GLN A 80 2.48 -11.02 -7.80
N GLU A 81 3.74 -10.69 -8.07
CA GLU A 81 4.69 -11.61 -8.70
C GLU A 81 4.91 -12.87 -7.84
N ILE A 82 5.00 -12.74 -6.51
CA ILE A 82 5.11 -13.91 -5.61
C ILE A 82 3.83 -14.76 -5.67
N VAL A 83 2.65 -14.13 -5.65
CA VAL A 83 1.37 -14.82 -5.76
C VAL A 83 1.28 -15.60 -7.07
N ASP A 84 1.56 -14.95 -8.20
CA ASP A 84 1.41 -15.51 -9.54
C ASP A 84 2.39 -16.66 -9.80
N ILE A 85 3.66 -16.49 -9.40
CA ILE A 85 4.70 -17.52 -9.62
C ILE A 85 4.41 -18.79 -8.83
N ASN A 86 3.77 -18.68 -7.67
CA ASN A 86 3.61 -19.78 -6.71
C ASN A 86 2.16 -20.29 -6.59
N ASP A 87 1.22 -19.74 -7.38
CA ASP A 87 -0.20 -20.08 -7.36
C ASP A 87 -0.76 -20.05 -5.92
N ILE A 88 -0.54 -18.92 -5.25
CA ILE A 88 -0.96 -18.70 -3.85
C ILE A 88 -2.39 -18.15 -3.85
N ASP A 89 -3.33 -18.92 -3.31
CA ASP A 89 -4.70 -18.49 -3.05
C ASP A 89 -4.86 -18.19 -1.56
N ILE A 90 -4.86 -16.91 -1.20
CA ILE A 90 -4.84 -16.45 0.19
C ILE A 90 -5.85 -15.31 0.40
N ASP A 91 -6.64 -15.44 1.46
CA ASP A 91 -7.54 -14.37 1.89
C ASP A 91 -6.73 -13.31 2.67
N LEU A 92 -6.68 -12.12 2.08
CA LEU A 92 -5.95 -10.96 2.59
C LEU A 92 -6.86 -9.96 3.33
N ASP A 93 -8.19 -10.13 3.24
CA ASP A 93 -9.16 -9.24 3.87
C ASP A 93 -9.48 -9.64 5.33
N GLN A 94 -8.90 -10.75 5.81
CA GLN A 94 -9.03 -11.25 7.18
C GLN A 94 -7.81 -10.88 8.04
N GLU A 95 -7.76 -9.64 8.54
CA GLU A 95 -7.07 -9.28 9.80
C GLU A 95 -7.91 -8.27 10.60
#